data_AF-A0A4Z1CBK8-F1
#
_entry.id   AF-A0A4Z1CBK8-F1
#
_cell.length_a   1.000
_cell.length_b   1.000
_cell.length_c   1.000
_cell.angle_alpha   90.00
_cell.angle_beta   90.00
_cell.angle_gamma   90.00
#
_symmetry.space_group_name_H-M   'P 1'
#
loop_
_entity.id
_entity.type
_entity.pdbx_description
1 polymer ?
#
loop_
_entity_poly.entity_id
_entity_poly.type
_entity_poly.pdbx_seq_one_letter_code
_entity_poly.pdbx_strand_id
1 'polypeptide(L)'
;APRDTRYKWAYIFGAVCPARATTAALVMPRADTSAMNAHLAEIAKTVAPGAHAVLVMDGAGWHNSSALHIPDNITIVTLPPYAPELNPVENIWAYLRANCLAITVFDSYADIVDRCCNAWNAFANDLERVRSIATREYAKAVNA
;
A
#
# COMPACT_ATOMS: atom_id res chain seq x y z
N ALA A 1 -0.24 12.67 -26.56
CA ALA A 1 -0.10 12.74 -25.09
C ALA A 1 1.10 13.63 -24.75
N PRO A 2 1.09 14.35 -23.61
CA PRO A 2 2.27 15.11 -23.16
C PRO A 2 3.48 14.19 -22.98
N ARG A 3 4.68 14.70 -23.31
CA ARG A 3 5.96 13.99 -23.17
C ARG A 3 6.81 14.72 -22.13
N ASP A 4 6.84 14.21 -20.91
CA ASP A 4 7.79 14.64 -19.88
C ASP A 4 9.09 13.83 -20.00
N THR A 5 10.23 14.50 -19.94
CA THR A 5 11.58 13.90 -20.02
C THR A 5 12.37 14.04 -18.72
N ARG A 6 11.73 14.53 -17.66
CA ARG A 6 12.30 14.61 -16.31
C ARG A 6 12.18 13.26 -15.61
N TYR A 7 13.11 12.96 -14.71
CA TYR A 7 13.23 11.67 -14.02
C TYR A 7 13.23 11.82 -12.50
N LYS A 8 12.16 12.41 -11.93
CA LYS A 8 11.93 12.39 -10.48
C LYS A 8 10.77 11.45 -10.18
N TRP A 9 10.83 10.76 -9.04
CA TRP A 9 9.82 9.79 -8.64
C TRP A 9 9.70 9.73 -7.11
N ALA A 10 8.58 9.20 -6.64
CA ALA A 10 8.36 8.79 -5.26
C ALA A 10 7.68 7.41 -5.25
N TYR A 11 7.73 6.73 -4.11
CA TYR A 11 7.13 5.41 -3.92
C TYR A 11 5.92 5.53 -3.01
N ILE A 12 4.79 4.94 -3.41
CA ILE A 12 3.63 4.76 -2.53
C ILE A 12 3.76 3.39 -1.88
N PHE A 13 3.84 3.37 -0.56
CA PHE A 13 3.67 2.18 0.26
C PHE A 13 2.23 2.13 0.73
N GLY A 14 1.53 1.01 0.54
CA GLY A 14 0.11 0.92 0.80
C GLY A 14 -0.30 -0.44 1.36
N ALA A 15 -1.18 -0.43 2.34
CA ALA A 15 -1.81 -1.61 2.93
C ALA A 15 -3.31 -1.37 3.09
N VAL A 16 -4.09 -2.46 3.07
CA VAL A 16 -5.55 -2.41 3.12
C VAL A 16 -6.11 -3.56 3.94
N CYS A 17 -7.12 -3.27 4.76
CA CYS A 17 -7.98 -4.25 5.41
C CYS A 17 -9.37 -4.19 4.76
N PRO A 18 -9.68 -5.04 3.76
CA PRO A 18 -10.93 -4.96 3.01
C PRO A 18 -12.17 -5.16 3.89
N ALA A 19 -12.09 -6.03 4.92
CA ALA A 19 -13.19 -6.26 5.86
C ALA A 19 -13.60 -4.99 6.63
N ARG A 20 -12.66 -4.07 6.88
CA ARG A 20 -12.92 -2.80 7.60
C ARG A 20 -12.90 -1.57 6.68
N ALA A 21 -12.55 -1.71 5.40
CA ALA A 21 -12.23 -0.60 4.50
C ALA A 21 -11.18 0.36 5.06
N THR A 22 -10.29 -0.15 5.93
CA THR A 22 -9.20 0.65 6.50
C THR A 22 -7.98 0.54 5.61
N THR A 23 -7.23 1.63 5.46
CA THR A 23 -6.00 1.67 4.68
C THR A 23 -4.87 2.32 5.50
N ALA A 24 -3.62 2.03 5.14
CA ALA A 24 -2.44 2.67 5.71
C ALA A 24 -1.40 2.87 4.62
N ALA A 25 -0.89 4.08 4.46
CA ALA A 25 0.08 4.39 3.41
C ALA A 25 1.07 5.49 3.76
N LEU A 26 2.19 5.47 3.06
CA LEU A 26 3.22 6.50 3.08
C LEU A 26 3.72 6.76 1.66
N VAL A 27 4.07 8.01 1.38
CA VAL A 27 4.81 8.38 0.16
C VAL A 27 6.26 8.64 0.55
N MET A 28 7.18 7.84 -0.01
CA MET A 28 8.58 7.81 0.41
C MET A 28 9.52 8.10 -0.78
N PRO A 29 10.67 8.76 -0.56
CA PRO A 29 11.65 9.02 -1.61
C PRO A 29 12.38 7.76 -2.09
N ARG A 30 12.39 6.69 -1.29
CA ARG A 30 13.07 5.42 -1.59
C ARG A 30 12.20 4.24 -1.18
N ALA A 31 12.35 3.13 -1.91
CA ALA A 31 11.86 1.84 -1.49
C ALA A 31 13.00 1.05 -0.83
N ASP A 32 13.07 1.11 0.50
CA ASP A 32 14.12 0.47 1.30
C ASP A 32 13.56 -0.04 2.65
N THR A 33 14.39 -0.71 3.43
CA THR A 33 13.99 -1.25 4.75
C THR A 33 13.55 -0.14 5.72
N SER A 34 14.10 1.07 5.61
CA SER A 34 13.68 2.19 6.48
C SER A 34 12.26 2.63 6.13
N ALA A 35 11.92 2.72 4.85
CA ALA A 35 10.58 3.02 4.39
C ALA A 35 9.59 1.92 4.79
N MET A 36 9.98 0.64 4.69
CA MET A 36 9.14 -0.47 5.14
C MET A 36 8.89 -0.43 6.65
N ASN A 37 9.90 -0.13 7.48
CA ASN A 37 9.72 0.03 8.93
C ASN A 37 8.77 1.17 9.27
N ALA A 38 8.86 2.30 8.57
CA ALA A 38 7.90 3.39 8.73
C ALA A 38 6.47 2.96 8.35
N HIS A 39 6.33 2.17 7.27
CA HIS A 39 5.03 1.66 6.84
C HIS A 39 4.44 0.65 7.82
N LEU A 40 5.25 -0.27 8.38
CA LEU A 40 4.82 -1.19 9.44
C LEU A 40 4.32 -0.43 10.68
N ALA A 41 5.03 0.61 11.10
CA ALA A 41 4.60 1.46 12.21
C ALA A 41 3.29 2.19 11.90
N GLU A 42 3.08 2.60 10.65
CA GLU A 42 1.81 3.22 10.23
C GLU A 42 0.67 2.20 10.21
N ILE A 43 0.89 1.00 9.66
CA ILE A 43 -0.10 -0.09 9.67
C ILE A 43 -0.51 -0.42 11.10
N ALA A 44 0.45 -0.55 12.03
CA ALA A 44 0.18 -0.89 13.42
C ALA A 44 -0.81 0.06 14.11
N LYS A 45 -0.78 1.36 13.79
CA LYS A 45 -1.72 2.36 14.31
C LYS A 45 -3.14 2.18 13.79
N THR A 46 -3.30 1.56 12.62
CA THR A 46 -4.61 1.35 11.97
C THR A 46 -5.26 0.00 12.33
N VAL A 47 -4.53 -0.89 13.00
CA VAL A 47 -5.07 -2.14 13.54
C VAL A 47 -6.12 -1.77 14.60
N ALA A 48 -7.29 -2.39 14.54
CA ALA A 48 -8.35 -2.11 15.51
C ALA A 48 -7.89 -2.48 16.94
N PRO A 49 -8.33 -1.75 17.97
CA PRO A 49 -8.06 -2.13 19.35
C PRO A 49 -8.50 -3.57 19.63
N GLY A 50 -7.62 -4.36 20.26
CA GLY A 50 -7.85 -5.78 20.56
C GLY A 50 -7.73 -6.74 19.37
N ALA A 51 -7.42 -6.24 18.16
CA ALA A 51 -7.20 -7.08 16.99
C ALA A 51 -5.70 -7.34 16.74
N HIS A 52 -5.42 -8.43 16.03
CA HIS A 52 -4.09 -8.77 15.51
C HIS A 52 -4.14 -8.80 13.99
N ALA A 53 -3.23 -8.09 13.33
CA ALA A 53 -3.18 -8.06 11.87
C ALA A 53 -2.33 -9.19 11.31
N VAL A 54 -2.87 -9.93 10.35
CA VAL A 54 -2.09 -10.79 9.47
C VAL A 54 -1.78 -10.00 8.20
N LEU A 55 -0.55 -9.53 8.07
CA LEU A 55 -0.10 -8.69 6.97
C LEU A 55 0.50 -9.56 5.86
N VAL A 56 -0.16 -9.60 4.71
CA VAL A 56 0.31 -10.33 3.53
C VAL A 56 1.25 -9.44 2.72
N MET A 57 2.44 -9.95 2.39
CA MET A 57 3.49 -9.23 1.67
C MET A 57 4.09 -10.08 0.56
N ASP A 58 4.56 -9.47 -0.53
CA ASP A 58 5.36 -10.16 -1.53
C ASP A 58 6.82 -10.33 -1.08
N GLY A 59 7.62 -11.01 -1.90
CA GLY A 59 9.02 -11.32 -1.62
C GLY A 59 10.03 -10.22 -1.97
N ALA A 60 9.65 -8.93 -2.05
CA ALA A 60 10.61 -7.86 -2.32
C ALA A 60 11.78 -7.88 -1.31
N GLY A 61 12.99 -7.52 -1.76
CA GLY A 61 14.20 -7.68 -0.93
C GLY A 61 14.13 -6.98 0.43
N TRP A 62 13.50 -5.79 0.48
CA TRP A 62 13.31 -5.04 1.73
C TRP A 62 12.19 -5.59 2.63
N HIS A 63 11.35 -6.51 2.15
CA HIS A 63 10.32 -7.21 2.94
C HIS A 63 10.89 -8.37 3.76
N ASN A 64 12.08 -8.88 3.41
CA ASN A 64 12.73 -10.01 4.09
C ASN A 64 13.99 -9.60 4.86
N SER A 65 14.17 -8.31 5.12
CA SER A 65 15.33 -7.80 5.83
C SER A 65 15.27 -8.15 7.31
N SER A 66 16.37 -8.65 7.87
CA SER A 66 16.49 -8.88 9.32
C SER A 66 16.46 -7.59 10.16
N ALA A 67 16.56 -6.43 9.51
CA ALA A 67 16.44 -5.11 10.14
C ALA A 67 14.99 -4.59 10.17
N LEU A 68 14.00 -5.42 9.84
CA LEU A 68 12.60 -5.08 10.03
C LEU A 68 12.20 -5.14 11.50
N HIS A 69 11.55 -4.08 11.98
CA HIS A 69 10.93 -4.01 13.30
C HIS A 69 9.45 -4.34 13.15
N ILE A 70 9.10 -5.61 13.34
CA ILE A 70 7.71 -6.07 13.25
C ILE A 70 6.98 -5.67 14.54
N PRO A 71 5.91 -4.85 14.48
CA PRO A 71 5.11 -4.48 15.66
C PRO A 71 4.39 -5.69 16.26
N ASP A 72 4.22 -5.69 17.59
CA ASP A 72 3.66 -6.84 18.35
C ASP A 72 2.25 -7.26 17.90
N ASN A 73 1.49 -6.34 17.28
CA ASN A 73 0.13 -6.58 16.78
C ASN A 73 0.07 -6.97 15.29
N ILE A 74 1.20 -7.35 14.69
CA ILE A 74 1.32 -7.76 13.28
C ILE A 74 2.06 -9.09 13.16
N THR A 75 1.49 -10.02 12.38
CA THR A 75 2.19 -11.20 11.86
C THR A 75 2.33 -11.07 10.35
N ILE A 76 3.53 -11.28 9.82
CA ILE A 76 3.78 -11.25 8.36
C ILE A 76 3.51 -12.62 7.76
N VAL A 77 2.80 -12.65 6.63
CA VAL A 77 2.64 -13.82 5.76
C VAL A 77 3.21 -13.47 4.39
N THR A 78 4.22 -14.21 3.97
CA THR A 78 4.88 -13.96 2.68
C THR A 78 4.22 -14.76 1.58
N LEU A 79 3.91 -14.10 0.46
CA LEU A 79 3.38 -14.76 -0.73
C LEU A 79 4.44 -15.61 -1.44
N PRO A 80 4.04 -16.69 -2.13
CA PRO A 80 4.92 -17.38 -3.07
C PRO A 80 5.48 -16.42 -4.12
N PRO A 81 6.71 -16.65 -4.62
CA PRO A 81 7.25 -15.88 -5.73
C PRO A 81 6.32 -15.87 -6.94
N TYR A 82 6.25 -14.73 -7.65
CA TYR A 82 5.49 -14.56 -8.89
C TYR A 82 3.98 -14.80 -8.78
N ALA A 83 3.37 -14.50 -7.63
CA ALA A 83 1.92 -14.60 -7.41
C ALA A 83 1.22 -13.24 -7.20
N PRO A 84 1.33 -12.26 -8.13
CA PRO A 84 0.72 -10.94 -7.99
C PRO A 84 -0.82 -10.99 -7.90
N GLU A 85 -1.46 -12.00 -8.47
CA GLU A 85 -2.91 -12.24 -8.39
C GLU A 85 -3.40 -12.51 -6.96
N LEU A 86 -2.49 -12.92 -6.07
CA LEU A 86 -2.77 -13.12 -4.65
C LEU A 86 -2.63 -11.84 -3.82
N ASN A 87 -2.06 -10.78 -4.40
CA ASN A 87 -1.88 -9.50 -3.72
C ASN A 87 -2.95 -8.48 -4.16
N PRO A 88 -3.98 -8.19 -3.35
CA PRO A 88 -5.03 -7.25 -3.72
C PRO A 88 -4.52 -5.82 -3.95
N VAL A 89 -3.35 -5.47 -3.42
CA VAL A 89 -2.75 -4.14 -3.59
C VAL A 89 -2.35 -3.89 -5.05
N GLU A 90 -2.05 -4.92 -5.84
CA GLU A 90 -1.77 -4.77 -7.27
C GLU A 90 -2.96 -4.17 -8.05
N ASN A 91 -4.18 -4.54 -7.66
CA ASN A 91 -5.39 -3.95 -8.27
C ASN A 91 -5.61 -2.50 -7.83
N ILE A 92 -5.18 -2.13 -6.62
CA ILE A 92 -5.18 -0.73 -6.16
C ILE A 92 -4.19 0.08 -7.00
N TRP A 93 -2.98 -0.45 -7.24
CA TRP A 93 -2.00 0.20 -8.10
C TRP A 93 -2.49 0.40 -9.53
N ALA A 94 -3.15 -0.61 -10.10
CA ALA A 94 -3.78 -0.48 -11.41
C ALA A 94 -4.85 0.63 -11.42
N TYR A 95 -5.71 0.67 -10.40
CA TYR A 95 -6.75 1.69 -10.25
C TYR A 95 -6.16 3.10 -10.14
N LEU A 96 -5.20 3.33 -9.24
CA LEU A 96 -4.60 4.66 -9.05
C LEU A 96 -3.89 5.14 -10.32
N ARG A 97 -3.17 4.26 -11.01
CA ARG A 97 -2.54 4.60 -12.29
C ARG A 97 -3.58 4.98 -13.33
N ALA A 98 -4.62 4.19 -13.50
CA ALA A 98 -5.62 4.43 -14.56
C ALA A 98 -6.49 5.67 -14.30
N ASN A 99 -6.79 5.99 -13.04
CA ASN A 99 -7.82 6.97 -12.70
C ASN A 99 -7.29 8.26 -12.06
N CYS A 100 -6.12 8.22 -11.42
CA CYS A 100 -5.62 9.36 -10.63
C CYS A 100 -4.29 9.93 -11.15
N LEU A 101 -3.40 9.07 -11.66
CA LEU A 101 -2.02 9.45 -11.97
C LEU A 101 -1.67 9.37 -13.47
N ALA A 102 -2.55 8.81 -14.30
CA ALA A 102 -2.34 8.71 -15.75
C ALA A 102 -2.27 10.09 -16.42
N ILE A 103 -1.43 10.19 -17.45
CA ILE A 103 -1.36 11.35 -18.37
C ILE A 103 -1.13 12.68 -17.63
N THR A 104 -0.52 12.63 -16.45
CA THR A 104 -0.23 13.80 -15.61
C THR A 104 1.23 14.22 -15.76
N VAL A 105 1.47 15.51 -15.95
CA VAL A 105 2.81 16.12 -15.90
C VAL A 105 2.97 16.79 -14.55
N PHE A 106 4.05 16.49 -13.83
CA PHE A 106 4.30 17.01 -12.49
C PHE A 106 5.25 18.20 -12.54
N ASP A 107 4.96 19.28 -11.82
CA ASP A 107 5.78 20.49 -11.90
C ASP A 107 7.09 20.37 -11.11
N SER A 108 7.05 19.66 -9.98
CA SER A 108 8.17 19.52 -9.07
C SER A 108 8.13 18.17 -8.33
N TYR A 109 9.17 17.88 -7.54
CA TYR A 109 9.14 16.71 -6.65
C TYR A 109 8.03 16.82 -5.60
N ALA A 110 7.78 18.01 -5.06
CA ALA A 110 6.70 18.23 -4.11
C ALA A 110 5.33 17.92 -4.74
N ASP A 111 5.12 18.34 -6.00
CA ASP A 111 3.89 18.02 -6.74
C ASP A 111 3.74 16.50 -6.98
N ILE A 112 4.82 15.76 -7.25
CA ILE A 112 4.76 14.28 -7.30
C ILE A 112 4.23 13.73 -5.97
N VAL A 113 4.82 14.16 -4.85
CA VAL A 113 4.42 13.70 -3.51
C VAL A 113 2.96 14.06 -3.23
N ASP A 114 2.56 15.30 -3.46
CA ASP A 114 1.20 15.78 -3.24
C ASP A 114 0.19 15.01 -4.09
N ARG A 115 0.48 14.75 -5.36
CA ARG A 115 -0.40 13.96 -6.24
C ARG A 115 -0.51 12.51 -5.80
N CYS A 116 0.59 11.89 -5.36
CA CYS A 116 0.55 10.55 -4.79
C CYS A 116 -0.31 10.49 -3.51
N CYS A 117 -0.11 11.45 -2.59
CA CYS A 117 -0.90 11.55 -1.36
C CYS A 117 -2.39 11.78 -1.67
N ASN A 118 -2.71 12.71 -2.58
CA ASN A 118 -4.08 13.00 -2.99
C ASN A 118 -4.74 11.79 -3.65
N ALA A 119 -4.02 11.06 -4.51
CA ALA A 119 -4.53 9.84 -5.15
C ALA A 119 -4.86 8.75 -4.11
N TRP A 120 -3.95 8.50 -3.16
CA TRP A 120 -4.21 7.53 -2.10
C TRP A 120 -5.36 7.98 -1.20
N ASN A 121 -5.39 9.24 -0.76
CA ASN A 121 -6.42 9.76 0.12
C ASN A 121 -7.80 9.75 -0.55
N ALA A 122 -7.89 10.04 -1.85
CA ALA A 122 -9.13 9.91 -2.61
C ALA A 122 -9.64 8.46 -2.61
N PHE A 123 -8.75 7.49 -2.85
CA PHE A 123 -9.09 6.06 -2.75
C PHE A 123 -9.47 5.64 -1.33
N ALA A 124 -8.71 6.05 -0.32
CA ALA A 124 -8.92 5.71 1.09
C ALA A 124 -10.26 6.23 1.64
N ASN A 125 -10.73 7.37 1.13
CA ASN A 125 -12.01 7.97 1.51
C ASN A 125 -13.22 7.35 0.79
N ASP A 126 -13.01 6.56 -0.28
CA ASP A 126 -14.07 5.81 -0.97
C ASP A 126 -14.13 4.38 -0.43
N LEU A 127 -14.84 4.19 0.68
CA LEU A 127 -14.90 2.91 1.39
C LEU A 127 -15.48 1.78 0.54
N GLU A 128 -16.43 2.10 -0.36
CA GLU A 128 -16.99 1.12 -1.28
C GLU A 128 -15.95 0.66 -2.30
N ARG A 129 -15.15 1.59 -2.84
CA ARG A 129 -14.05 1.28 -3.75
C ARG A 129 -12.96 0.46 -3.06
N VAL A 130 -12.59 0.80 -1.83
CA VAL A 130 -11.62 0.04 -1.05
C VAL A 130 -12.07 -1.42 -0.93
N ARG A 131 -13.33 -1.65 -0.55
CA ARG A 131 -13.90 -3.00 -0.44
C ARG A 131 -13.94 -3.71 -1.78
N SER A 132 -14.47 -3.04 -2.80
CA SER A 132 -14.64 -3.60 -4.14
C SER A 132 -13.33 -4.08 -4.75
N ILE A 133 -12.26 -3.28 -4.63
CA ILE A 133 -10.96 -3.61 -5.23
C ILE A 133 -10.21 -4.67 -4.42
N ALA A 134 -10.23 -4.56 -3.09
CA ALA A 134 -9.33 -5.33 -2.23
C ALA A 134 -9.93 -6.64 -1.66
N THR A 135 -11.24 -6.86 -1.73
CA THR A 135 -11.86 -8.08 -1.18
C THR A 135 -11.45 -9.31 -1.99
N ARG A 136 -11.02 -10.37 -1.30
CA ARG A 136 -10.66 -11.65 -1.90
C ARG A 136 -11.35 -12.78 -1.12
N GLU A 137 -11.89 -13.76 -1.83
CA GLU A 137 -12.65 -14.84 -1.19
C GLU A 137 -11.79 -15.71 -0.25
N TYR A 138 -10.50 -15.82 -0.55
CA TYR A 138 -9.52 -16.57 0.24
C TYR A 138 -8.98 -15.80 1.46
N ALA A 139 -9.24 -14.50 1.58
CA ALA A 139 -8.71 -13.63 2.64
C ALA A 139 -9.86 -13.00 3.45
N LYS A 140 -10.64 -13.86 4.11
CA LYS A 140 -11.77 -13.46 4.96
C LYS A 140 -11.34 -13.39 6.43
N ALA A 141 -11.82 -12.37 7.13
CA ALA A 141 -11.71 -12.34 8.59
C ALA A 141 -12.55 -13.49 9.16
N VAL A 142 -11.96 -14.27 10.06
CA VAL A 142 -12.66 -15.27 10.86
C VAL A 142 -12.83 -14.69 12.25
N ASN A 143 -14.07 -14.57 12.72
CA ASN A 143 -14.34 -14.26 14.12
C ASN A 143 -14.17 -15.57 14.91
N ALA A 144 -13.44 -15.51 16.02
CA ALA A 144 -13.41 -16.58 17.01
C ALA A 144 -14.72 -16.63 17.79
#